data_AF-A0A3B0Y4E5-F1
#
_entry.id   AF-A0A3B0Y4E5-F1
#
_cell.length_a   1.000
_cell.length_b   1.000
_cell.length_c   1.000
_cell.angle_alpha   90.00
_cell.angle_beta   90.00
_cell.angle_gamma   90.00
#
_symmetry.space_group_name_H-M   'P 1'
#
loop_
_entity.id
_entity.type
_entity.pdbx_description
1 polymer ?
#
loop_
_entity_poly.entity_id
_entity_poly.type
_entity_poly.pdbx_seq_one_letter_code
_entity_poly.pdbx_strand_id
1 'polypeptide(L)'
;MTGNIYQTPESDVSLNEAYKGSPLKAILIGSSVDIFGTLIFGVLYGVGYAVFLAANGMSAEEIGARFVNIDTYSFFSMLGMVIGLLISVFAGYLCAKSVNYNEYKTVSVVAVIAVIFGLLISASEYSLIENIVFNTLTFLSLYLGAWLHVRSKAPRG
;
A
#
# COMPACT_ATOMS: atom_id res chain seq x y z
N MET A 1 41.19 -28.59 42.49
CA MET A 1 40.27 -28.00 41.48
C MET A 1 38.87 -28.50 41.80
N THR A 2 38.14 -27.79 42.65
CA THR A 2 36.75 -28.11 43.01
C THR A 2 35.82 -27.37 42.06
N GLY A 3 35.59 -27.95 40.89
CA GLY A 3 34.61 -27.45 39.93
C GLY A 3 33.20 -27.72 40.44
N ASN A 4 32.41 -26.66 40.61
CA ASN A 4 31.03 -26.76 41.07
C ASN A 4 30.16 -27.39 39.97
N ILE A 5 29.81 -28.67 40.13
CA ILE A 5 29.05 -29.49 39.15
C ILE A 5 27.62 -28.95 38.94
N TYR A 6 27.13 -28.08 39.83
CA TYR A 6 25.80 -27.48 39.76
C TYR A 6 25.79 -26.05 39.18
N GLN A 7 26.87 -25.60 38.56
CA GLN A 7 26.88 -24.29 37.92
C GLN A 7 26.00 -24.34 36.67
N THR A 8 24.87 -23.63 36.71
CA THR A 8 23.99 -23.47 35.55
C THR A 8 24.81 -22.88 34.39
N PRO A 9 24.67 -23.40 33.17
CA PRO A 9 25.32 -22.81 32.00
C PRO A 9 24.97 -21.32 31.93
N GLU A 10 25.97 -20.45 31.73
CA GLU A 10 25.72 -19.07 31.37
C GLU A 10 25.12 -19.04 29.96
N SER A 11 23.81 -19.26 29.85
CA SER A 11 23.07 -18.93 28.65
C SER A 11 22.90 -17.42 28.63
N ASP A 12 23.45 -16.76 27.61
CA ASP A 12 23.17 -15.36 27.32
C ASP A 12 21.68 -15.25 26.96
N VAL A 13 20.83 -15.04 27.97
CA VAL A 13 19.38 -14.82 27.81
C VAL A 13 19.12 -13.35 27.51
N SER A 14 19.97 -12.71 26.71
CA SER A 14 19.60 -11.46 26.06
C SER A 14 18.47 -11.77 25.08
N LEU A 15 17.24 -11.73 25.60
CA LEU A 15 16.04 -11.61 24.79
C LEU A 15 16.25 -10.35 23.96
N ASN A 16 16.61 -10.54 22.70
CA ASN A 16 16.80 -9.47 21.74
C ASN A 16 15.42 -8.84 21.56
N GLU A 17 15.07 -7.86 22.40
CA GLU A 17 13.75 -7.24 22.39
C GLU A 17 13.54 -6.69 20.99
N ALA A 18 12.59 -7.27 20.26
CA ALA A 18 12.30 -6.85 18.89
C ALA A 18 12.05 -5.34 18.90
N TYR A 19 12.89 -4.59 18.16
CA TYR A 19 12.84 -3.14 18.09
C TYR A 19 11.39 -2.67 17.86
N LYS A 20 10.85 -1.84 18.76
CA LYS A 20 9.48 -1.32 18.67
C LYS A 20 9.50 0.09 18.06
N GLY A 21 9.01 0.24 16.84
CA GLY A 21 8.92 1.52 16.16
C GLY A 21 7.64 2.28 16.48
N SER A 22 7.63 3.60 16.40
CA SER A 22 6.45 4.42 16.76
C SER A 22 5.26 4.16 15.81
N PRO A 23 4.07 3.78 16.32
CA PRO A 23 2.87 3.54 15.49
C PRO A 23 2.43 4.78 14.74
N LEU A 24 2.50 5.96 15.36
CA LEU A 24 2.12 7.21 14.73
C LEU A 24 3.02 7.51 13.52
N LYS A 25 4.34 7.32 13.66
CA LYS A 25 5.28 7.49 12.54
C LYS A 25 4.98 6.49 11.42
N ALA A 26 4.69 5.25 11.77
CA ALA A 26 4.35 4.22 10.79
C ALA A 26 3.05 4.52 10.04
N ILE A 27 2.02 5.02 10.73
CA ILE A 27 0.76 5.45 10.11
C ILE A 27 1.02 6.60 9.14
N LEU A 28 1.74 7.64 9.58
CA LEU A 28 2.03 8.80 8.74
C LEU A 28 2.83 8.43 7.49
N ILE A 29 3.85 7.57 7.62
CA ILE A 29 4.63 7.09 6.48
C ILE A 29 3.74 6.28 5.53
N GLY A 30 3.01 5.30 6.07
CA GLY A 30 2.13 4.43 5.27
C GLY A 30 1.07 5.22 4.51
N SER A 31 0.32 6.09 5.19
CA SER A 31 -0.72 6.90 4.57
C SER A 31 -0.14 7.91 3.57
N SER A 32 1.02 8.49 3.86
CA SER A 32 1.66 9.43 2.94
C SER A 32 2.10 8.72 1.65
N VAL A 33 2.73 7.55 1.76
CA VAL A 33 3.17 6.78 0.59
C VAL A 33 1.98 6.32 -0.24
N ASP A 34 0.91 5.84 0.40
CA ASP A 34 -0.30 5.40 -0.29
C ASP A 34 -0.99 6.56 -1.04
N ILE A 35 -1.25 7.67 -0.34
CA ILE A 35 -1.97 8.82 -0.90
C ILE A 35 -1.12 9.55 -1.93
N PHE A 36 0.07 10.01 -1.55
CA PHE A 36 0.90 10.81 -2.48
C PHE A 36 1.45 9.93 -3.60
N GLY A 37 1.78 8.67 -3.33
CA GLY A 37 2.19 7.73 -4.38
C GLY A 37 1.08 7.56 -5.42
N THR A 38 -0.16 7.36 -4.99
CA THR A 38 -1.31 7.22 -5.89
C THR A 38 -1.59 8.51 -6.67
N LEU A 39 -1.52 9.68 -6.02
CA LEU A 39 -1.73 10.97 -6.68
C LEU A 39 -0.65 11.27 -7.74
N ILE A 40 0.63 11.12 -7.37
CA ILE A 40 1.75 11.34 -8.27
C ILE A 40 1.65 10.37 -9.46
N PHE A 41 1.41 9.09 -9.17
CA PHE A 41 1.22 8.10 -10.22
C PHE A 41 0.03 8.45 -11.12
N GLY A 42 -1.11 8.82 -10.56
CA GLY A 42 -2.30 9.20 -11.32
C GLY A 42 -2.05 10.37 -12.28
N VAL A 43 -1.32 11.41 -11.83
CA VAL A 43 -0.93 12.53 -12.68
C VAL A 43 0.00 12.07 -13.80
N LEU A 44 1.07 11.34 -13.47
CA LEU A 44 2.03 10.84 -14.48
C LEU A 44 1.37 9.90 -15.48
N TYR A 45 0.46 9.04 -14.99
CA TYR A 45 -0.29 8.10 -15.79
C TYR A 45 -1.24 8.81 -16.75
N GLY A 46 -1.99 9.81 -16.26
CA GLY A 46 -2.87 10.64 -17.09
C GLY A 46 -2.10 11.42 -18.16
N VAL A 47 -0.99 12.08 -17.79
CA VAL A 47 -0.13 12.78 -18.77
C VAL A 47 0.42 11.79 -19.81
N GLY A 48 0.92 10.63 -19.37
CA GLY A 48 1.44 9.60 -20.27
C GLY A 48 0.38 9.09 -21.26
N TYR A 49 -0.85 8.86 -20.77
CA TYR A 49 -1.97 8.45 -21.62
C TYR A 49 -2.35 9.55 -22.62
N ALA A 50 -2.41 10.81 -22.19
CA ALA A 50 -2.69 11.94 -23.09
C ALA A 50 -1.63 12.08 -24.20
N VAL A 51 -0.34 11.95 -23.86
CA VAL A 51 0.77 11.99 -24.83
C VAL A 51 0.67 10.82 -25.81
N PHE A 52 0.37 9.61 -25.31
CA PHE A 52 0.15 8.45 -26.17
C PHE A 52 -0.98 8.68 -27.17
N LEU A 53 -2.12 9.22 -26.74
CA LEU A 53 -3.24 9.52 -27.62
C LEU A 53 -2.90 10.61 -28.65
N ALA A 54 -2.21 11.68 -28.22
CA ALA A 54 -1.76 12.76 -29.11
C ALA A 54 -0.78 12.25 -30.18
N ALA A 55 0.12 11.34 -29.82
CA ALA A 55 1.05 10.71 -30.76
C ALA A 55 0.34 9.84 -31.82
N ASN A 56 -0.89 9.38 -31.54
CA ASN A 56 -1.76 8.69 -32.49
C ASN A 56 -2.63 9.64 -33.33
N GLY A 57 -2.39 10.95 -33.25
CA GLY A 57 -3.04 11.96 -34.09
C GLY A 57 -4.40 12.47 -33.57
N MET A 58 -4.79 12.13 -32.34
CA MET A 58 -6.01 12.67 -31.74
C MET A 58 -5.86 14.15 -31.38
N SER A 59 -6.93 14.92 -31.60
CA SER A 59 -6.98 16.33 -31.20
C SER A 59 -7.12 16.49 -29.69
N ALA A 60 -6.86 17.68 -29.16
CA ALA A 60 -7.00 17.96 -27.72
C ALA A 60 -8.45 17.75 -27.24
N GLU A 61 -9.43 18.10 -28.09
CA GLU A 61 -10.86 17.92 -27.83
C GLU A 61 -11.23 16.43 -27.75
N GLU A 62 -10.72 15.62 -28.68
CA GLU A 62 -10.93 14.17 -28.69
C GLU A 62 -10.31 13.48 -27.48
N ILE A 63 -9.10 13.90 -27.09
CA ILE A 63 -8.42 13.41 -25.89
C ILE A 63 -9.26 13.74 -24.65
N GLY A 64 -9.74 14.98 -24.52
CA GLY A 64 -10.62 15.39 -23.42
C GLY A 64 -11.89 14.54 -23.34
N ALA A 65 -12.55 14.30 -24.48
CA ALA A 65 -13.74 13.46 -24.54
C ALA A 65 -13.47 12.00 -24.14
N ARG A 66 -12.27 11.48 -24.46
CA ARG A 66 -11.83 10.16 -24.04
C ARG A 66 -11.57 10.07 -22.54
N PHE A 67 -11.02 11.12 -21.91
CA PHE A 67 -10.83 11.16 -20.46
C PHE A 67 -12.14 11.13 -19.68
N VAL A 68 -13.19 11.76 -20.22
CA VAL A 68 -14.53 11.75 -19.61
C VAL A 68 -15.21 10.39 -19.72
N ASN A 69 -14.88 9.61 -20.74
CA ASN A 69 -15.49 8.30 -21.02
C ASN A 69 -14.44 7.18 -21.04
N ILE A 70 -13.51 7.19 -20.09
CA ILE A 70 -12.57 6.08 -19.95
C ILE A 70 -13.35 4.87 -19.46
N ASP A 71 -13.38 3.82 -20.28
CA ASP A 71 -13.92 2.53 -19.86
C ASP A 71 -13.04 1.96 -18.74
N THR A 72 -13.67 1.69 -17.59
CA THR A 72 -13.05 1.08 -16.40
C THR A 72 -12.43 -0.28 -16.71
N TYR A 73 -12.95 -0.99 -17.71
CA TYR A 73 -12.46 -2.30 -18.14
C TYR A 73 -11.48 -2.22 -19.31
N SER A 74 -11.08 -1.02 -19.73
CA SER A 74 -10.02 -0.88 -20.74
C SER A 74 -8.68 -1.41 -20.22
N PHE A 75 -7.82 -1.86 -21.14
CA PHE A 75 -6.47 -2.31 -20.81
C PHE A 75 -5.69 -1.26 -20.02
N PHE A 76 -5.85 0.02 -20.37
CA PHE A 76 -5.21 1.13 -19.67
C PHE A 76 -5.72 1.23 -18.22
N SER A 77 -7.03 1.29 -18.01
CA SER A 77 -7.63 1.34 -16.66
C SER A 77 -7.18 0.15 -15.79
N MET A 78 -7.14 -1.06 -16.35
CA MET A 78 -6.66 -2.25 -15.63
C MET A 78 -5.18 -2.12 -15.23
N LEU A 79 -4.33 -1.64 -16.13
CA LEU A 79 -2.91 -1.41 -15.82
C LEU A 79 -2.74 -0.37 -14.71
N GLY A 80 -3.47 0.75 -14.80
CA GLY A 80 -3.47 1.79 -13.78
C GLY A 80 -3.92 1.27 -12.41
N MET A 81 -4.99 0.46 -12.39
CA MET A 81 -5.47 -0.21 -11.18
C MET A 81 -4.41 -1.13 -10.58
N VAL A 82 -3.77 -2.00 -11.38
CA VAL A 82 -2.72 -2.91 -10.88
C VAL A 82 -1.58 -2.13 -10.24
N ILE A 83 -1.13 -1.05 -10.88
CA ILE A 83 -0.04 -0.22 -10.34
C ILE A 83 -0.49 0.49 -9.06
N GLY A 84 -1.72 1.04 -9.02
CA GLY A 84 -2.30 1.62 -7.81
C GLY A 84 -2.33 0.63 -6.65
N LEU A 85 -2.77 -0.61 -6.90
CA LEU A 85 -2.76 -1.67 -5.89
C LEU A 85 -1.34 -2.01 -5.42
N LEU A 86 -0.35 -2.03 -6.31
CA LEU A 86 1.05 -2.24 -5.93
C LEU A 86 1.60 -1.12 -5.03
N ILE A 87 1.19 0.13 -5.26
CA ILE A 87 1.52 1.26 -4.39
C ILE A 87 0.94 1.02 -2.99
N SER A 88 -0.33 0.61 -2.89
CA SER A 88 -0.95 0.27 -1.61
C SER A 88 -0.28 -0.92 -0.93
N VAL A 89 0.09 -1.98 -1.66
CA VAL A 89 0.89 -3.09 -1.12
C VAL A 89 2.21 -2.57 -0.53
N PHE A 90 2.91 -1.70 -1.26
CA PHE A 90 4.17 -1.13 -0.81
C PHE A 90 3.99 -0.23 0.43
N ALA A 91 2.95 0.58 0.47
CA ALA A 91 2.60 1.41 1.62
C ALA A 91 2.31 0.57 2.88
N GLY A 92 1.53 -0.51 2.73
CA GLY A 92 1.24 -1.46 3.81
C GLY A 92 2.49 -2.17 4.32
N TYR A 93 3.37 -2.57 3.41
CA TYR A 93 4.68 -3.14 3.75
C TYR A 93 5.55 -2.17 4.53
N LEU A 94 5.69 -0.91 4.07
CA LEU A 94 6.47 0.11 4.76
C LEU A 94 5.89 0.44 6.14
N CYS A 95 4.57 0.54 6.27
CA CYS A 95 3.92 0.77 7.55
C CYS A 95 4.24 -0.35 8.55
N ALA A 96 4.06 -1.61 8.13
CA ALA A 96 4.38 -2.78 8.96
C ALA A 96 5.87 -2.82 9.33
N LYS A 97 6.75 -2.44 8.38
CA LYS A 97 8.20 -2.34 8.60
C LYS A 97 8.57 -1.26 9.60
N SER A 98 7.92 -0.11 9.55
CA SER A 98 8.21 1.01 10.44
C SER A 98 7.75 0.78 11.88
N VAL A 99 6.60 0.13 12.11
CA VAL A 99 6.11 -0.14 13.48
C VAL A 99 6.81 -1.34 14.11
N ASN A 100 7.04 -2.40 13.33
CA ASN A 100 7.73 -3.61 13.75
C ASN A 100 7.11 -4.37 14.96
N TYR A 101 5.93 -3.96 15.43
CA TYR A 101 5.06 -4.65 16.40
C TYR A 101 3.60 -4.32 16.13
N ASN A 102 2.65 -5.21 16.48
CA ASN A 102 1.21 -5.00 16.25
C ASN A 102 0.88 -4.55 14.81
N GLU A 103 1.58 -5.09 13.83
CA GLU A 103 1.67 -4.59 12.45
C GLU A 103 0.30 -4.47 11.79
N TYR A 104 -0.53 -5.52 11.90
CA TYR A 104 -1.88 -5.53 11.32
C TYR A 104 -2.81 -4.49 11.96
N LYS A 105 -2.67 -4.20 13.26
CA LYS A 105 -3.48 -3.17 13.93
C LYS A 105 -3.12 -1.78 13.39
N THR A 106 -1.83 -1.49 13.23
CA THR A 106 -1.37 -0.20 12.71
C THR A 106 -1.75 -0.04 11.23
N VAL A 107 -1.58 -1.09 10.42
CA VAL A 107 -1.96 -1.08 9.00
C VAL A 107 -3.47 -0.93 8.81
N SER A 108 -4.30 -1.46 9.74
CA SER A 108 -5.76 -1.24 9.71
C SER A 108 -6.13 0.24 9.74
N VAL A 109 -5.42 1.04 10.53
CA VAL A 109 -5.65 2.49 10.62
C VAL A 109 -5.32 3.16 9.28
N VAL A 110 -4.20 2.77 8.66
CA VAL A 110 -3.83 3.24 7.32
C VAL A 110 -4.89 2.85 6.29
N ALA A 111 -5.40 1.62 6.34
CA ALA A 111 -6.44 1.16 5.42
C ALA A 111 -7.74 1.94 5.56
N VAL A 112 -8.15 2.28 6.78
CA VAL A 112 -9.32 3.15 6.99
C VAL A 112 -9.08 4.54 6.42
N ILE A 113 -7.90 5.14 6.63
CA ILE A 113 -7.53 6.44 6.06
C ILE A 113 -7.57 6.39 4.53
N ALA A 114 -6.96 5.36 3.93
CA ALA A 114 -6.93 5.15 2.48
C ALA A 114 -8.33 4.98 1.88
N VAL A 115 -9.20 4.20 2.54
CA VAL A 115 -10.59 4.00 2.10
C VAL A 115 -11.39 5.30 2.19
N ILE A 116 -11.28 6.05 3.29
CA ILE A 116 -11.96 7.35 3.42
C ILE A 116 -11.48 8.30 2.33
N PHE A 117 -10.17 8.39 2.12
CA PHE A 117 -9.58 9.23 1.09
C PHE A 117 -10.03 8.81 -0.31
N GLY A 118 -10.01 7.51 -0.60
CA GLY A 118 -10.48 6.92 -1.84
C GLY A 118 -11.93 7.29 -2.11
N LEU A 119 -12.83 7.07 -1.14
CA LEU A 119 -14.25 7.43 -1.24
C LEU A 119 -14.47 8.92 -1.51
N LEU A 120 -13.71 9.81 -0.86
CA LEU A 120 -13.82 11.25 -1.09
C LEU A 120 -13.47 11.66 -2.53
N ILE A 121 -12.55 10.94 -3.17
CA ILE A 121 -12.13 11.20 -4.56
C ILE A 121 -13.06 10.52 -5.58
N SER A 122 -13.58 9.34 -5.24
CA SER A 122 -14.26 8.44 -6.18
C SER A 122 -15.80 8.47 -6.11
N ALA A 123 -16.39 9.19 -5.16
CA ALA A 123 -17.82 9.17 -4.91
C ALA A 123 -18.70 9.62 -6.10
N SER A 124 -18.21 10.51 -6.96
CA SER A 124 -18.95 10.99 -8.15
C SER A 124 -18.66 10.21 -9.43
N GLU A 125 -17.54 9.49 -9.48
CA GLU A 125 -17.01 8.92 -10.73
C GLU A 125 -17.40 7.45 -10.93
N TYR A 126 -17.55 6.70 -9.84
CA TYR A 126 -17.81 5.25 -9.90
C TYR A 126 -19.16 4.89 -9.30
N SER A 127 -19.74 3.80 -9.79
CA SER A 127 -20.93 3.22 -9.18
C SER A 127 -20.65 2.75 -7.75
N LEU A 128 -21.70 2.58 -6.94
CA LEU A 128 -21.58 2.09 -5.58
C LEU A 128 -20.86 0.73 -5.51
N ILE A 129 -21.16 -0.17 -6.46
CA ILE A 129 -20.58 -1.51 -6.51
C ILE A 129 -19.08 -1.43 -6.82
N GLU A 130 -18.68 -0.64 -7.81
CA GLU A 130 -17.27 -0.44 -8.16
C GLU A 130 -16.49 0.17 -7.00
N ASN A 131 -17.06 1.17 -6.33
CA ASN A 131 -16.47 1.74 -5.13
C ASN A 131 -16.24 0.70 -4.03
N ILE A 132 -17.21 -0.18 -3.77
CA ILE A 132 -17.05 -1.27 -2.79
C ILE A 132 -15.93 -2.21 -3.21
N VAL A 133 -15.88 -2.60 -4.49
CA VAL A 133 -14.84 -3.50 -5.02
C VAL A 133 -13.46 -2.87 -4.88
N PHE A 134 -13.26 -1.64 -5.34
CA PHE A 134 -11.96 -0.97 -5.27
C PHE A 134 -11.50 -0.75 -3.84
N ASN A 135 -12.38 -0.31 -2.93
CA ASN A 135 -12.01 -0.14 -1.52
C ASN A 135 -11.64 -1.48 -0.86
N THR A 136 -12.35 -2.56 -1.21
CA THR A 136 -12.01 -3.91 -0.73
C THR A 136 -10.64 -4.34 -1.25
N LEU A 137 -10.35 -4.10 -2.53
CA LEU A 137 -9.04 -4.39 -3.13
C LEU A 137 -7.92 -3.57 -2.46
N THR A 138 -8.12 -2.28 -2.22
CA THR A 138 -7.15 -1.43 -1.50
C THR A 138 -6.88 -1.96 -0.10
N PHE A 139 -7.94 -2.35 0.62
CA PHE A 139 -7.81 -2.94 1.94
C PHE A 139 -6.98 -4.24 1.90
N LEU A 140 -7.30 -5.15 0.99
CA LEU A 140 -6.57 -6.42 0.81
C LEU A 140 -5.11 -6.18 0.42
N SER A 141 -4.85 -5.20 -0.46
CA SER A 141 -3.50 -4.81 -0.88
C SER A 141 -2.64 -4.33 0.28
N LEU A 142 -3.16 -3.45 1.14
CA LEU A 142 -2.43 -2.97 2.32
C LEU A 142 -2.11 -4.12 3.28
N TYR A 143 -3.07 -5.02 3.50
CA TYR A 143 -2.87 -6.22 4.32
C TYR A 143 -1.88 -7.20 3.70
N LEU A 144 -1.89 -7.38 2.38
CA LEU A 144 -0.90 -8.18 1.66
C LEU A 144 0.51 -7.62 1.87
N GLY A 145 0.66 -6.29 1.79
CA GLY A 145 1.92 -5.61 2.12
C GLY A 145 2.41 -5.90 3.53
N ALA A 146 1.51 -5.77 4.51
CA ALA A 146 1.82 -6.08 5.90
C ALA A 146 2.23 -7.56 6.10
N TRP A 147 1.50 -8.47 5.46
CA TRP A 147 1.78 -9.90 5.49
C TRP A 147 3.14 -10.24 4.90
N LEU A 148 3.53 -9.61 3.77
CA LEU A 148 4.86 -9.80 3.17
C LEU A 148 5.98 -9.41 4.15
N HIS A 149 5.81 -8.30 4.88
CA HIS A 149 6.78 -7.89 5.91
C HIS A 149 6.83 -8.88 7.07
N VAL A 150 5.68 -9.26 7.64
CA VAL A 150 5.63 -10.19 8.77
C VAL A 150 6.23 -11.55 8.39
N ARG A 151 5.93 -12.06 7.19
CA ARG A 151 6.50 -13.31 6.68
C ARG A 151 8.03 -13.22 6.50
N SER A 152 8.55 -12.05 6.13
CA SER A 152 10.00 -11.85 5.97
C SER A 152 10.78 -11.91 7.30
N LYS A 153 10.10 -11.68 8.43
CA LYS A 153 10.70 -11.80 9.77
C LYS A 153 10.76 -13.22 10.29
N ALA A 154 9.88 -14.10 9.82
CA ALA A 154 9.87 -15.48 10.30
C ALA A 154 11.21 -16.14 9.93
N PRO A 155 11.93 -16.76 10.88
CA PRO A 155 13.15 -17.49 10.55
C PRO A 155 12.77 -18.54 9.50
N ARG A 156 13.42 -18.47 8.34
CA ARG A 156 13.36 -19.56 7.36
C ARG A 156 13.95 -20.77 8.06
N GLY A 157 13.09 -21.71 8.46
CA GLY A 157 13.49 -22.99 9.02
C GLY A 157 14.36 -23.78 8.05
#